data_AF-A0A7C4GL61-F1
#
_entry.id   AF-A0A7C4GL61-F1
#
_cell.length_a   1.000
_cell.length_b   1.000
_cell.length_c   1.000
_cell.angle_alpha   90.00
_cell.angle_beta   90.00
_cell.angle_gamma   90.00
#
_symmetry.space_group_name_H-M   'P 1'
#
loop_
_entity.id
_entity.type
_entity.pdbx_description
1 polymer ?
#
loop_
_entity_poly.entity_id
_entity_poly.type
_entity_poly.pdbx_seq_one_letter_code
_entity_poly.pdbx_strand_id
1 'polypeptide(L)'
;MRFFEFIFELLSPAIVTKRLTDRGFHLPLDHIPPMTLRGAILTAFFREGRVDKNFLSKEVRSPELIVSPAYPFVEGRKSYPCHPFAYKCKVPHGDSLEVINYATKIIHDLEAEREPQIEFTCSRGHSTIEGLHPKPVIPFGPNLKEVRILFHEAISVGINKHKASSERNMLFDYEAIAAGQKFWATLALPNEKLEINEGFEFFIGRGISRGFGRSRVTSVKEVNLNEEVEHVKNSIKNKAIVLYALSPLLSSRDVISSPYPTEMCSGKLLVDRVYGRMTSLHCGWDMMSNKERPTLKASNPGSVIVAR
;
A
#
# COMPACT_ATOMS: atom_id res chain seq x y z
N MET A 1 15.55 6.79 -14.73
CA MET A 1 14.86 6.60 -13.43
C MET A 1 15.76 5.81 -12.51
N ARG A 2 15.80 6.16 -11.23
CA ARG A 2 16.46 5.39 -10.16
C ARG A 2 15.41 4.77 -9.28
N PHE A 3 15.66 3.55 -8.80
CA PHE A 3 14.71 2.78 -8.00
C PHE A 3 15.31 2.55 -6.62
N PHE A 4 14.51 2.78 -5.60
CA PHE A 4 14.91 2.65 -4.21
C PHE A 4 13.91 1.76 -3.49
N GLU A 5 14.44 0.98 -2.58
CA GLU A 5 13.68 0.42 -1.48
C GLU A 5 14.03 1.22 -0.23
N PHE A 6 13.03 1.60 0.55
CA PHE A 6 13.26 2.36 1.77
C PHE A 6 12.35 1.93 2.89
N ILE A 7 12.85 2.07 4.11
CA ILE A 7 12.15 1.84 5.35
C ILE A 7 12.03 3.18 6.07
N PHE A 8 10.85 3.47 6.61
CA PHE A 8 10.62 4.64 7.44
C PHE A 8 9.83 4.29 8.69
N GLU A 9 9.97 5.14 9.71
CA GLU A 9 9.29 5.02 10.99
C GLU A 9 8.32 6.19 11.18
N LEU A 10 7.14 5.89 11.74
CA LEU A 10 6.19 6.91 12.19
C LEU A 10 6.63 7.46 13.54
N LEU A 11 7.13 8.70 13.57
CA LEU A 11 7.52 9.39 14.81
C LEU A 11 6.31 9.96 15.57
N SER A 12 5.17 10.12 14.91
CA SER A 12 3.88 10.44 15.53
C SER A 12 2.74 9.67 14.87
N PRO A 13 1.57 9.53 15.52
CA PRO A 13 0.46 8.77 14.94
C PRO A 13 0.04 9.32 13.57
N ALA A 14 -0.31 8.47 12.61
CA ALA A 14 -0.64 8.86 11.25
C ALA A 14 -2.10 8.58 10.90
N ILE A 15 -2.85 9.62 10.54
CA ILE A 15 -4.26 9.49 10.14
C ILE A 15 -4.31 9.09 8.65
N VAL A 16 -4.45 7.79 8.41
CA VAL A 16 -4.51 7.17 7.07
C VAL A 16 -5.79 6.35 6.98
N THR A 17 -6.85 6.95 6.46
CA THR A 17 -8.22 6.48 6.70
C THR A 17 -8.82 5.79 5.50
N LYS A 18 -9.48 4.65 5.74
CA LYS A 18 -10.24 3.93 4.71
C LYS A 18 -11.60 4.57 4.41
N ARG A 19 -12.22 5.23 5.41
CA ARG A 19 -13.55 5.83 5.29
C ARG A 19 -13.58 7.19 5.99
N LEU A 20 -14.18 8.17 5.30
CA LEU A 20 -14.57 9.45 5.89
C LEU A 20 -15.95 9.28 6.54
N THR A 21 -16.10 9.79 7.75
CA THR A 21 -17.42 9.93 8.40
C THR A 21 -17.64 11.40 8.75
N ASP A 22 -18.90 11.82 8.92
CA ASP A 22 -19.24 13.22 9.21
C ASP A 22 -18.66 13.73 10.53
N ARG A 23 -18.25 12.84 11.45
CA ARG A 23 -17.79 13.17 12.81
C ARG A 23 -16.35 12.76 13.12
N GLY A 24 -15.62 12.23 12.14
CA GLY A 24 -14.27 11.73 12.41
C GLY A 24 -13.72 10.80 11.35
N PHE A 25 -12.57 10.22 11.71
CA PHE A 25 -11.76 9.37 10.85
C PHE A 25 -11.68 8.00 11.50
N HIS A 26 -12.39 7.01 10.91
CA HIS A 26 -12.47 5.64 11.43
C HIS A 26 -11.95 4.64 10.42
N LEU A 27 -11.51 3.48 10.91
CA LEU A 27 -10.95 2.36 10.15
C LEU A 27 -9.67 2.77 9.41
N PRO A 28 -8.56 2.96 10.13
CA PRO A 28 -7.25 3.11 9.53
C PRO A 28 -6.93 1.91 8.63
N LEU A 29 -6.15 2.16 7.59
CA LEU A 29 -5.67 1.10 6.72
C LEU A 29 -4.52 0.33 7.39
N ASP A 30 -4.44 -0.98 7.11
CA ASP A 30 -3.34 -1.84 7.54
C ASP A 30 -2.04 -1.62 6.73
N HIS A 31 -1.96 -0.53 5.97
CA HIS A 31 -0.81 -0.11 5.16
C HIS A 31 -0.96 1.36 4.79
N ILE A 32 0.10 1.99 4.29
CA ILE A 32 0.05 3.37 3.80
C ILE A 32 -0.14 3.36 2.28
N PRO A 33 -1.24 3.93 1.74
CA PRO A 33 -1.50 3.95 0.31
C PRO A 33 -0.39 4.65 -0.50
N PRO A 34 -0.16 4.22 -1.75
CA PRO A 34 0.89 4.77 -2.59
C PRO A 34 0.64 6.25 -2.88
N MET A 35 -0.61 6.65 -3.08
CA MET A 35 -1.01 8.04 -3.30
C MET A 35 -0.73 8.95 -2.10
N THR A 36 -1.01 8.46 -0.89
CA THR A 36 -0.74 9.19 0.35
C THR A 36 0.76 9.37 0.56
N LEU A 37 1.53 8.30 0.38
CA LEU A 37 2.98 8.32 0.54
C LEU A 37 3.66 9.19 -0.54
N ARG A 38 3.24 9.06 -1.80
CA ARG A 38 3.70 9.90 -2.91
C ARG A 38 3.44 11.38 -2.63
N GLY A 39 2.22 11.73 -2.22
CA GLY A 39 1.87 13.11 -1.88
C GLY A 39 2.72 13.66 -0.73
N ALA A 40 3.00 12.84 0.28
CA ALA A 40 3.85 13.21 1.40
C ALA A 40 5.30 13.50 0.97
N ILE A 41 5.89 12.62 0.14
CA ILE A 41 7.25 12.79 -0.39
C ILE A 41 7.36 14.02 -1.30
N LEU A 42 6.43 14.20 -2.24
CA LEU A 42 6.40 15.38 -3.10
C LEU A 42 6.25 16.68 -2.31
N THR A 43 5.42 16.67 -1.26
CA THR A 43 5.24 17.83 -0.37
C THR A 43 6.53 18.14 0.39
N ALA A 44 7.25 17.12 0.87
CA ALA A 44 8.54 17.29 1.54
C ALA A 44 9.59 17.89 0.58
N PHE A 45 9.73 17.33 -0.63
CA PHE A 45 10.63 17.89 -1.64
C PHE A 45 10.30 19.34 -2.02
N PHE A 46 9.01 19.68 -2.11
CA PHE A 46 8.60 21.05 -2.40
C PHE A 46 8.95 22.00 -1.25
N ARG A 47 8.70 21.60 0.01
CA ARG A 47 9.03 22.41 1.20
C ARG A 47 10.53 22.64 1.37
N GLU A 48 11.34 21.65 1.00
CA GLU A 48 12.80 21.76 1.01
C GLU A 48 13.36 22.52 -0.20
N GLY A 49 12.51 22.97 -1.13
CA GLY A 49 12.93 23.69 -2.34
C GLY A 49 13.60 22.82 -3.41
N ARG A 50 13.51 21.48 -3.30
CA ARG A 50 14.08 20.54 -4.28
C ARG A 50 13.25 20.45 -5.57
N VAL A 51 11.96 20.78 -5.49
CA VAL A 51 11.05 20.87 -6.63
C VAL A 51 10.24 22.18 -6.56
N ASP A 52 9.84 22.69 -7.73
CA ASP A 52 9.05 23.90 -7.85
C ASP A 52 7.59 23.60 -8.26
N LYS A 53 6.76 24.66 -8.38
CA LYS A 53 5.35 24.51 -8.80
C LYS A 53 5.21 23.97 -10.21
N ASN A 54 6.16 24.24 -11.10
CA ASN A 54 6.13 23.76 -12.48
C ASN A 54 6.34 22.25 -12.54
N PHE A 55 7.31 21.73 -11.77
CA PHE A 55 7.53 20.31 -11.57
C PHE A 55 6.26 19.64 -11.05
N LEU A 56 5.64 20.17 -9.98
CA LEU A 56 4.40 19.61 -9.43
C LEU A 56 3.25 19.59 -10.45
N SER A 57 3.13 20.64 -11.27
CA SER A 57 2.09 20.72 -12.31
C SER A 57 2.30 19.70 -13.42
N LYS A 58 3.55 19.44 -13.82
CA LYS A 58 3.91 18.36 -14.75
C LYS A 58 3.58 16.99 -14.15
N GLU A 59 3.91 16.81 -12.88
CA GLU A 59 3.76 15.56 -12.12
C GLU A 59 2.29 15.15 -11.88
N VAL A 60 1.33 16.06 -12.09
CA VAL A 60 -0.10 15.76 -12.13
C VAL A 60 -0.54 15.14 -13.47
N ARG A 61 0.09 15.55 -14.58
CA ARG A 61 -0.28 15.13 -15.94
C ARG A 61 0.53 13.93 -16.44
N SER A 62 1.81 13.91 -16.09
CA SER A 62 2.78 12.89 -16.47
C SER A 62 3.59 12.52 -15.22
N PRO A 63 3.01 11.71 -14.32
CA PRO A 63 3.66 11.32 -13.08
C PRO A 63 4.93 10.50 -13.35
N GLU A 64 6.06 11.04 -12.92
CA GLU A 64 7.37 10.40 -13.03
C GLU A 64 7.91 9.90 -11.68
N LEU A 65 7.44 10.45 -10.56
CA LEU A 65 7.70 9.94 -9.22
C LEU A 65 6.64 8.88 -8.87
N ILE A 66 7.09 7.65 -8.66
CA ILE A 66 6.21 6.51 -8.43
C ILE A 66 6.59 5.81 -7.14
N VAL A 67 5.57 5.45 -6.39
CA VAL A 67 5.70 4.86 -5.07
C VAL A 67 4.77 3.66 -4.99
N SER A 68 5.25 2.56 -4.44
CA SER A 68 4.39 1.44 -4.04
C SER A 68 3.73 1.72 -2.68
N PRO A 69 2.63 1.01 -2.33
CA PRO A 69 2.09 1.10 -0.99
C PRO A 69 3.15 0.72 0.04
N ALA A 70 3.13 1.39 1.19
CA ALA A 70 4.03 1.08 2.29
C ALA A 70 3.42 0.01 3.20
N TYR A 71 4.05 -1.14 3.27
CA TYR A 71 3.62 -2.25 4.10
C TYR A 71 4.41 -2.31 5.41
N PRO A 72 3.83 -2.83 6.50
CA PRO A 72 4.52 -2.98 7.77
C PRO A 72 5.88 -3.68 7.65
N PHE A 73 6.86 -3.18 8.38
CA PHE A 73 8.17 -3.79 8.56
C PHE A 73 8.31 -4.17 10.04
N VAL A 74 8.21 -5.46 10.33
CA VAL A 74 8.07 -5.99 11.70
C VAL A 74 9.12 -7.07 11.93
N GLU A 75 9.77 -7.06 13.10
CA GLU A 75 10.79 -8.06 13.47
C GLU A 75 11.92 -8.20 12.41
N GLY A 76 12.30 -7.09 11.75
CA GLY A 76 13.33 -7.09 10.71
C GLY A 76 12.89 -7.68 9.36
N ARG A 77 11.59 -7.94 9.18
CA ARG A 77 11.03 -8.57 7.97
C ARG A 77 9.99 -7.68 7.30
N LYS A 78 9.97 -7.75 5.97
CA LYS A 78 8.98 -7.10 5.11
C LYS A 78 7.68 -7.90 5.13
N SER A 79 6.56 -7.21 5.33
CA SER A 79 5.23 -7.79 5.07
C SER A 79 4.73 -7.41 3.68
N TYR A 80 3.81 -8.19 3.15
CA TYR A 80 3.27 -8.06 1.81
C TYR A 80 1.74 -8.26 1.83
N PRO A 81 0.97 -7.70 0.89
CA PRO A 81 -0.48 -7.91 0.86
C PRO A 81 -0.81 -9.37 0.55
N CYS A 82 -1.56 -10.07 1.40
CA CYS A 82 -1.80 -11.50 1.20
C CYS A 82 -2.46 -11.80 -0.16
N HIS A 83 -2.05 -12.88 -0.84
CA HIS A 83 -2.65 -13.33 -2.09
C HIS A 83 -4.04 -13.97 -1.85
N PRO A 84 -4.93 -14.06 -2.86
CA PRO A 84 -6.32 -14.50 -2.69
C PRO A 84 -6.50 -15.97 -2.28
N PHE A 85 -5.46 -16.79 -2.46
CA PHE A 85 -5.48 -18.24 -2.22
C PHE A 85 -4.92 -18.63 -0.85
N ALA A 86 -5.01 -17.73 0.13
CA ALA A 86 -4.59 -17.97 1.50
C ALA A 86 -5.74 -17.72 2.47
N TYR A 87 -5.90 -18.65 3.39
CA TYR A 87 -7.02 -18.73 4.30
C TYR A 87 -6.56 -19.00 5.72
N LYS A 88 -7.41 -18.64 6.67
CA LYS A 88 -7.21 -18.89 8.09
C LYS A 88 -8.41 -19.67 8.62
N CYS A 89 -8.16 -20.78 9.32
CA CYS A 89 -9.23 -21.47 10.02
C CYS A 89 -9.73 -20.59 11.18
N LYS A 90 -11.05 -20.44 11.32
CA LYS A 90 -11.64 -19.70 12.47
C LYS A 90 -11.70 -20.56 13.74
N VAL A 91 -11.54 -21.87 13.61
CA VAL A 91 -11.51 -22.81 14.73
C VAL A 91 -10.06 -22.94 15.21
N PRO A 92 -9.76 -22.74 16.51
CA PRO A 92 -8.42 -22.95 17.07
C PRO A 92 -7.95 -24.39 16.92
N HIS A 93 -6.69 -24.58 16.50
CA HIS A 93 -6.02 -25.88 16.43
C HIS A 93 -4.96 -25.94 17.53
N GLY A 94 -5.41 -26.04 18.78
CA GLY A 94 -4.56 -25.82 19.96
C GLY A 94 -4.43 -24.32 20.25
N ASP A 95 -3.20 -23.84 20.45
CA ASP A 95 -2.92 -22.44 20.82
C ASP A 95 -2.85 -21.49 19.62
N SER A 96 -3.07 -21.98 18.40
CA SER A 96 -2.97 -21.18 17.19
C SER A 96 -4.09 -21.46 16.19
N LEU A 97 -4.32 -20.49 15.30
CA LEU A 97 -5.22 -20.63 14.17
C LEU A 97 -4.40 -21.10 12.97
N GLU A 98 -4.79 -22.22 12.37
CA GLU A 98 -4.12 -22.75 11.19
C GLU A 98 -4.26 -21.77 10.02
N VAL A 99 -3.13 -21.49 9.35
CA VAL A 99 -3.08 -20.71 8.11
C VAL A 99 -2.78 -21.66 6.96
N ILE A 100 -3.65 -21.66 5.97
CA ILE A 100 -3.58 -22.51 4.79
C ILE A 100 -3.14 -21.64 3.62
N ASN A 101 -2.02 -22.00 3.00
CA ASN A 101 -1.41 -21.25 1.91
C ASN A 101 -1.28 -22.12 0.66
N TYR A 102 -2.10 -21.85 -0.36
CA TYR A 102 -2.05 -22.58 -1.63
C TYR A 102 -1.13 -21.94 -2.68
N ALA A 103 -0.36 -20.89 -2.38
CA ALA A 103 0.41 -20.13 -3.37
C ALA A 103 1.22 -21.01 -4.33
N THR A 104 2.02 -21.94 -3.81
CA THR A 104 2.90 -22.78 -4.64
C THR A 104 2.12 -23.69 -5.59
N LYS A 105 1.06 -24.36 -5.10
CA LYS A 105 0.19 -25.22 -5.92
C LYS A 105 -0.47 -24.40 -7.04
N ILE A 106 -1.00 -23.23 -6.68
CA ILE A 106 -1.75 -22.36 -7.59
C ILE A 106 -0.84 -21.75 -8.65
N ILE A 107 0.36 -21.28 -8.28
CA ILE A 107 1.33 -20.73 -9.24
C ILE A 107 1.66 -21.81 -10.28
N HIS A 108 1.96 -23.04 -9.85
CA HIS A 108 2.23 -24.15 -10.76
C HIS A 108 1.04 -24.47 -11.68
N ASP A 109 -0.19 -24.46 -11.15
CA ASP A 109 -1.39 -24.69 -11.97
C ASP A 109 -1.60 -23.57 -13.00
N LEU A 110 -1.43 -22.30 -12.60
CA LEU A 110 -1.57 -21.15 -13.49
C LEU A 110 -0.49 -21.09 -14.57
N GLU A 111 0.75 -21.41 -14.23
CA GLU A 111 1.86 -21.53 -15.19
C GLU A 111 1.64 -22.64 -16.22
N ALA A 112 0.93 -23.72 -15.83
CA ALA A 112 0.51 -24.81 -16.69
C ALA A 112 -0.83 -24.54 -17.41
N GLU A 113 -1.36 -23.31 -17.34
CA GLU A 113 -2.66 -22.90 -17.90
C GLU A 113 -3.87 -23.70 -17.38
N ARG A 114 -3.77 -24.29 -16.19
CA ARG A 114 -4.87 -25.02 -15.52
C ARG A 114 -5.63 -24.10 -14.57
N GLU A 115 -6.94 -24.32 -14.47
CA GLU A 115 -7.77 -23.61 -13.50
C GLU A 115 -7.47 -24.09 -12.07
N PRO A 116 -7.15 -23.18 -11.13
CA PRO A 116 -6.78 -23.54 -9.77
C PRO A 116 -7.92 -24.21 -9.01
N GLN A 117 -7.63 -25.35 -8.38
CA GLN A 117 -8.57 -26.04 -7.49
C GLN A 117 -8.26 -25.69 -6.02
N ILE A 118 -9.23 -25.05 -5.36
CA ILE A 118 -9.11 -24.60 -3.97
C ILE A 118 -9.93 -25.52 -3.08
N GLU A 119 -9.29 -26.06 -2.05
CA GLU A 119 -9.98 -26.80 -1.00
C GLU A 119 -10.42 -25.80 0.08
N PHE A 120 -11.71 -25.84 0.44
CA PHE A 120 -12.28 -24.94 1.45
C PHE A 120 -12.31 -25.59 2.85
N THR A 121 -11.36 -26.46 3.13
CA THR A 121 -11.26 -27.21 4.39
C THR A 121 -9.86 -27.10 4.98
N CYS A 122 -9.80 -26.92 6.29
CA CYS A 122 -8.54 -26.98 7.05
C CYS A 122 -8.04 -28.43 7.20
N SER A 123 -6.83 -28.64 7.74
CA SER A 123 -6.27 -29.99 7.92
C SER A 123 -7.10 -30.91 8.81
N ARG A 124 -7.95 -30.33 9.67
CA ARG A 124 -8.92 -31.03 10.54
C ARG A 124 -10.32 -31.15 9.95
N GLY A 125 -10.52 -30.78 8.68
CA GLY A 125 -11.81 -30.89 7.99
C GLY A 125 -12.82 -29.77 8.28
N HIS A 126 -12.49 -28.75 9.09
CA HIS A 126 -13.38 -27.60 9.30
C HIS A 126 -13.54 -26.79 8.01
N SER A 127 -14.79 -26.45 7.67
CA SER A 127 -15.17 -25.58 6.55
C SER A 127 -15.24 -24.09 6.91
N THR A 128 -15.08 -23.75 8.19
CA THR A 128 -15.14 -22.37 8.67
C THR A 128 -13.80 -21.66 8.49
N ILE A 129 -13.56 -21.18 7.27
CA ILE A 129 -12.32 -20.48 6.89
C ILE A 129 -12.57 -19.00 6.56
N GLU A 130 -11.58 -18.15 6.86
CA GLU A 130 -11.55 -16.72 6.54
C GLU A 130 -10.46 -16.45 5.51
N GLY A 131 -10.77 -15.74 4.42
CA GLY A 131 -9.75 -15.32 3.46
C GLY A 131 -8.84 -14.23 4.05
N LEU A 132 -7.52 -14.43 3.96
CA LEU A 132 -6.54 -13.46 4.45
C LEU A 132 -6.35 -12.27 3.49
N HIS A 133 -6.65 -12.43 2.20
CA HIS A 133 -6.49 -11.34 1.21
C HIS A 133 -7.42 -10.14 1.48
N PRO A 134 -6.91 -8.89 1.50
CA PRO A 134 -5.53 -8.45 1.22
C PRO A 134 -4.72 -8.05 2.47
N LYS A 135 -4.99 -8.65 3.63
CA LYS A 135 -4.30 -8.30 4.89
C LYS A 135 -2.77 -8.46 4.75
N PRO A 136 -1.95 -7.62 5.39
CA PRO A 136 -0.50 -7.78 5.37
C PRO A 136 -0.07 -9.10 6.03
N VAL A 137 0.85 -9.81 5.39
CA VAL A 137 1.42 -11.07 5.87
C VAL A 137 2.94 -11.09 5.66
N ILE A 138 3.65 -11.79 6.54
CA ILE A 138 5.07 -12.12 6.35
C ILE A 138 5.15 -13.59 5.92
N PRO A 139 5.79 -13.91 4.79
CA PRO A 139 6.03 -15.31 4.40
C PRO A 139 7.15 -15.94 5.23
N PHE A 140 6.92 -17.17 5.68
CA PHE A 140 7.86 -18.03 6.41
C PHE A 140 7.88 -19.40 5.73
N GLY A 141 8.62 -19.51 4.63
CA GLY A 141 8.59 -20.70 3.77
C GLY A 141 7.18 -20.93 3.23
N PRO A 142 6.55 -22.10 3.47
CA PRO A 142 5.17 -22.36 3.05
C PRO A 142 4.12 -21.63 3.89
N ASN A 143 4.47 -21.15 5.08
CA ASN A 143 3.53 -20.56 6.03
C ASN A 143 3.44 -19.03 5.87
N LEU A 144 2.33 -18.45 6.31
CA LEU A 144 2.12 -17.00 6.36
C LEU A 144 1.78 -16.57 7.80
N LYS A 145 2.45 -15.52 8.29
CA LYS A 145 2.12 -14.87 9.56
C LYS A 145 1.38 -13.57 9.26
N GLU A 146 0.12 -13.47 9.69
CA GLU A 146 -0.66 -12.22 9.62
C GLU A 146 0.03 -11.13 10.44
N VAL A 147 0.18 -9.94 9.86
CA VAL A 147 0.73 -8.77 10.56
C VAL A 147 -0.41 -7.84 10.93
N ARG A 148 -0.44 -7.46 12.21
CA ARG A 148 -1.40 -6.51 12.74
C ARG A 148 -0.70 -5.20 13.07
N ILE A 149 -1.30 -4.11 12.60
CA ILE A 149 -0.89 -2.76 12.92
C ILE A 149 -1.52 -2.35 14.25
N LEU A 150 -0.77 -1.59 15.05
CA LEU A 150 -1.29 -0.95 16.26
C LEU A 150 -1.96 0.38 15.89
N PHE A 151 -3.14 0.62 16.46
CA PHE A 151 -3.87 1.85 16.27
C PHE A 151 -3.86 2.69 17.55
N HIS A 152 -3.99 4.00 17.36
CA HIS A 152 -4.09 4.99 18.41
C HIS A 152 -5.38 5.77 18.21
N GLU A 153 -6.21 5.80 19.24
CA GLU A 153 -7.41 6.61 19.30
C GLU A 153 -7.11 7.91 20.01
N ALA A 154 -7.55 9.02 19.42
CA ALA A 154 -7.37 10.35 19.99
C ALA A 154 -8.66 11.16 19.82
N ILE A 155 -9.20 11.64 20.95
CA ILE A 155 -10.34 12.54 20.98
C ILE A 155 -9.83 13.97 21.12
N SER A 156 -10.31 14.87 20.28
CA SER A 156 -9.95 16.29 20.31
C SER A 156 -11.19 17.18 20.31
N VAL A 157 -11.07 18.36 20.92
CA VAL A 157 -12.11 19.39 20.93
C VAL A 157 -11.63 20.63 20.21
N GLY A 158 -12.49 21.26 19.41
CA GLY A 158 -12.27 22.60 18.91
C GLY A 158 -12.31 23.59 20.07
N ILE A 159 -11.38 24.55 20.10
CA ILE A 159 -11.33 25.58 21.14
C ILE A 159 -11.85 26.89 20.54
N ASN A 160 -12.85 27.47 21.20
CA ASN A 160 -13.29 28.83 20.91
C ASN A 160 -12.24 29.81 21.43
N LYS A 161 -11.57 30.54 20.53
CA LYS A 161 -10.50 31.47 20.91
C LYS A 161 -10.97 32.65 21.76
N HIS A 162 -12.24 33.06 21.65
CA HIS A 162 -12.80 34.17 22.44
C HIS A 162 -13.18 33.75 23.85
N LYS A 163 -13.70 32.52 24.00
CA LYS A 163 -14.18 31.99 25.29
C LYS A 163 -13.13 31.15 26.03
N ALA A 164 -12.02 30.82 25.37
CA ALA A 164 -11.01 29.86 25.82
C ALA A 164 -11.63 28.52 26.31
N SER A 165 -12.76 28.15 25.73
CA SER A 165 -13.55 26.96 26.10
C SER A 165 -13.73 26.04 24.89
N SER A 166 -14.16 24.81 25.12
CA SER A 166 -14.57 23.92 24.03
C SER A 166 -15.70 24.54 23.21
N GLU A 167 -15.55 24.53 21.89
CA GLU A 167 -16.60 24.93 20.96
C GLU A 167 -17.64 23.82 20.85
N ARG A 168 -18.92 24.20 20.91
CA ARG A 168 -20.02 23.24 20.87
C ARG A 168 -20.04 22.54 19.50
N ASN A 169 -20.30 21.24 19.48
CA ASN A 169 -20.32 20.39 18.28
C ASN A 169 -18.97 20.24 17.54
N MET A 170 -17.85 20.62 18.17
CA MET A 170 -16.51 20.46 17.61
C MET A 170 -15.72 19.38 18.35
N LEU A 171 -16.38 18.24 18.65
CA LEU A 171 -15.71 17.03 19.14
C LEU A 171 -15.31 16.18 17.94
N PHE A 172 -14.05 15.80 17.87
CA PHE A 172 -13.48 14.98 16.80
C PHE A 172 -12.88 13.73 17.41
N ASP A 173 -13.22 12.59 16.81
CA ASP A 173 -12.59 11.32 17.13
C ASP A 173 -11.68 10.89 15.96
N TYR A 174 -10.45 10.52 16.30
CA TYR A 174 -9.40 10.16 15.37
C TYR A 174 -8.88 8.76 15.67
N GLU A 175 -9.06 7.86 14.71
CA GLU A 175 -8.35 6.58 14.70
C GLU A 175 -7.14 6.69 13.75
N ALA A 176 -5.94 6.51 14.30
CA ALA A 176 -4.67 6.69 13.59
C ALA A 176 -3.79 5.45 13.71
N ILE A 177 -2.90 5.24 12.74
CA ILE A 177 -1.80 4.29 12.88
C ILE A 177 -0.89 4.79 14.00
N ALA A 178 -0.62 3.95 15.01
CA ALA A 178 0.20 4.33 16.16
C ALA A 178 1.65 4.65 15.76
N ALA A 179 2.29 5.55 16.53
CA ALA A 179 3.71 5.88 16.39
C ALA A 179 4.62 4.68 16.73
N GLY A 180 5.89 4.76 16.33
CA GLY A 180 6.92 3.75 16.52
C GLY A 180 6.88 2.59 15.52
N GLN A 181 5.86 2.55 14.66
CA GLN A 181 5.72 1.50 13.64
C GLN A 181 6.55 1.82 12.41
N LYS A 182 7.17 0.78 11.83
CA LYS A 182 8.00 0.88 10.63
C LYS A 182 7.27 0.33 9.42
N PHE A 183 7.55 0.94 8.27
CA PHE A 183 6.97 0.56 6.99
C PHE A 183 8.06 0.53 5.93
N TRP A 184 7.94 -0.38 4.97
CA TRP A 184 8.82 -0.44 3.81
C TRP A 184 8.02 -0.16 2.54
N ALA A 185 8.65 0.49 1.57
CA ALA A 185 8.09 0.76 0.25
C ALA A 185 9.19 0.84 -0.80
N THR A 186 8.78 0.88 -2.07
CA THR A 186 9.65 1.17 -3.21
C THR A 186 9.31 2.53 -3.80
N LEU A 187 10.33 3.22 -4.31
CA LEU A 187 10.26 4.55 -4.88
C LEU A 187 11.04 4.60 -6.19
N ALA A 188 10.44 5.07 -7.26
CA ALA A 188 11.10 5.40 -8.51
C ALA A 188 11.17 6.92 -8.68
N LEU A 189 12.36 7.44 -8.98
CA LEU A 189 12.62 8.87 -9.16
C LEU A 189 13.13 9.16 -10.59
N PRO A 190 12.65 10.24 -11.25
CA PRO A 190 13.05 10.58 -12.61
C PRO A 190 14.44 11.21 -12.75
N ASN A 191 14.90 11.95 -11.74
CA ASN A 191 16.05 12.85 -11.84
C ASN A 191 17.11 12.50 -10.79
N GLU A 192 18.39 12.63 -11.15
CA GLU A 192 19.54 12.47 -10.25
C GLU A 192 19.52 13.45 -9.07
N LYS A 193 18.85 14.62 -9.23
CA LYS A 193 18.76 15.63 -8.17
C LYS A 193 17.78 15.29 -7.03
N LEU A 194 16.86 14.34 -7.26
CA LEU A 194 15.92 13.91 -6.23
C LEU A 194 16.45 12.64 -5.60
N GLU A 195 16.68 12.70 -4.29
CA GLU A 195 17.14 11.56 -3.50
C GLU A 195 16.44 11.55 -2.15
N ILE A 196 16.16 10.35 -1.65
CA ILE A 196 15.81 10.12 -0.27
C ILE A 196 17.01 9.47 0.41
N ASN A 197 17.38 9.97 1.58
CA ASN A 197 18.49 9.46 2.37
C ASN A 197 17.98 9.10 3.77
N GLU A 198 18.77 8.35 4.53
CA GLU A 198 18.49 8.15 5.95
C GLU A 198 18.36 9.50 6.66
N GLY A 199 17.36 9.62 7.54
CA GLY A 199 17.03 10.87 8.22
C GLY A 199 16.09 11.78 7.44
N PHE A 200 15.77 11.51 6.17
CA PHE A 200 14.78 12.30 5.42
C PHE A 200 13.42 12.29 6.14
N GLU A 201 12.91 13.48 6.46
CA GLU A 201 11.66 13.66 7.19
C GLU A 201 10.52 14.09 6.27
N PHE A 202 9.34 13.51 6.51
CA PHE A 202 8.14 13.84 5.76
C PHE A 202 6.90 13.60 6.62
N PHE A 203 5.74 14.03 6.14
CA PHE A 203 4.49 13.97 6.91
C PHE A 203 3.41 13.20 6.14
N ILE A 204 2.93 12.11 6.74
CA ILE A 204 1.99 11.17 6.13
C ILE A 204 0.57 11.42 6.65
N GLY A 205 -0.40 11.45 5.73
CA GLY A 205 -1.81 11.49 6.08
C GLY A 205 -2.31 12.88 6.47
N ARG A 206 -3.37 12.92 7.28
CA ARG A 206 -4.07 14.14 7.69
C ARG A 206 -3.64 14.60 9.09
N GLY A 207 -3.97 15.85 9.43
CA GLY A 207 -3.77 16.37 10.80
C GLY A 207 -2.34 16.84 11.09
N ILE A 208 -1.55 17.15 10.07
CA ILE A 208 -0.15 17.61 10.21
C ILE A 208 -0.04 18.82 11.16
N SER A 209 -0.96 19.78 11.05
CA SER A 209 -0.99 20.95 11.94
C SER A 209 -1.28 20.65 13.41
N ARG A 210 -1.75 19.43 13.70
CA ARG A 210 -2.03 18.91 15.05
C ARG A 210 -0.95 17.94 15.53
N GLY A 211 0.16 17.81 14.81
CA GLY A 211 1.29 16.96 15.18
C GLY A 211 1.22 15.51 14.68
N PHE A 212 0.23 15.16 13.85
CA PHE A 212 0.10 13.81 13.27
C PHE A 212 1.03 13.61 12.06
N GLY A 213 1.38 12.35 11.80
CA GLY A 213 1.97 11.88 10.56
C GLY A 213 3.47 12.11 10.40
N ARG A 214 4.17 12.64 11.41
CA ARG A 214 5.61 12.88 11.31
C ARG A 214 6.33 11.56 11.11
N SER A 215 7.13 11.47 10.06
CA SER A 215 7.79 10.23 9.62
C SER A 215 9.24 10.50 9.27
N ARG A 216 10.10 9.50 9.45
CA ARG A 216 11.53 9.59 9.12
C ARG A 216 12.01 8.33 8.43
N VAL A 217 12.74 8.49 7.35
CA VAL A 217 13.43 7.39 6.66
C VAL A 217 14.55 6.85 7.56
N THR A 218 14.53 5.54 7.82
CA THR A 218 15.50 4.86 8.67
C THR A 218 16.49 4.00 7.88
N SER A 219 16.16 3.65 6.63
CA SER A 219 17.06 2.89 5.75
C SER A 219 16.67 3.12 4.30
N VAL A 220 17.67 3.22 3.41
CA VAL A 220 17.47 3.32 1.96
C VAL A 220 18.45 2.38 1.27
N LYS A 221 17.97 1.65 0.28
CA LYS A 221 18.76 0.80 -0.60
C LYS A 221 18.40 1.12 -2.05
N GLU A 222 19.39 1.51 -2.86
CA GLU A 222 19.19 1.60 -4.30
C GLU A 222 19.10 0.20 -4.91
N VAL A 223 18.11 0.00 -5.78
CA VAL A 223 17.84 -1.27 -6.45
C VAL A 223 18.67 -1.37 -7.72
N ASN A 224 19.49 -2.41 -7.82
CA ASN A 224 20.24 -2.70 -9.03
C ASN A 224 19.30 -3.29 -10.09
N LEU A 225 18.91 -2.48 -11.08
CA LEU A 225 18.00 -2.90 -12.14
C LEU A 225 18.54 -4.07 -12.96
N ASN A 226 19.85 -4.19 -13.14
CA ASN A 226 20.42 -5.28 -13.94
C ASN A 226 20.20 -6.63 -13.27
N GLU A 227 20.34 -6.69 -11.95
CA GLU A 227 20.07 -7.90 -11.17
C GLU A 227 18.59 -8.28 -11.22
N GLU A 228 17.69 -7.30 -11.08
CA GLU A 228 16.24 -7.53 -11.15
C GLU A 228 15.79 -8.00 -12.54
N VAL A 229 16.36 -7.44 -13.61
CA VAL A 229 16.08 -7.86 -14.98
C VAL A 229 16.46 -9.32 -15.19
N GLU A 230 17.64 -9.74 -14.74
CA GLU A 230 18.07 -11.14 -14.85
C GLU A 230 17.20 -12.06 -14.00
N HIS A 231 16.80 -11.64 -12.79
CA HIS A 231 15.86 -12.39 -11.95
C HIS A 231 14.50 -12.58 -12.65
N VAL A 232 13.95 -11.54 -13.26
CA VAL A 232 12.70 -11.61 -14.03
C VAL A 232 12.86 -12.52 -15.24
N LYS A 233 13.93 -12.38 -16.03
CA LYS A 233 14.19 -13.25 -17.20
C LYS A 233 14.25 -14.73 -16.80
N ASN A 234 14.93 -15.06 -15.71
CA ASN A 234 15.03 -16.44 -15.20
C ASN A 234 13.69 -17.00 -14.70
N SER A 235 12.76 -16.12 -14.33
CA SER A 235 11.42 -16.49 -13.86
C SER A 235 10.44 -16.71 -15.03
N ILE A 236 10.72 -16.16 -16.21
CA ILE A 236 9.92 -16.36 -17.43
C ILE A 236 10.33 -17.71 -18.05
N LYS A 237 9.72 -18.80 -17.58
CA LYS A 237 10.00 -20.16 -18.07
C LYS A 237 8.98 -20.68 -19.08
N ASN A 238 7.74 -20.17 -19.02
CA ASN A 238 6.59 -20.69 -19.75
C ASN A 238 5.94 -19.62 -20.64
N LYS A 239 4.94 -20.02 -21.43
CA LYS A 239 4.13 -19.10 -22.26
C LYS A 239 3.30 -18.10 -21.45
N ALA A 240 3.06 -18.39 -20.18
CA ALA A 240 2.31 -17.55 -19.26
C ALA A 240 3.20 -17.10 -18.10
N ILE A 241 3.09 -15.82 -17.73
CA ILE A 241 3.81 -15.21 -16.62
C ILE A 241 2.80 -14.95 -15.50
N VAL A 242 3.07 -15.49 -14.31
CA VAL A 242 2.28 -15.22 -13.12
C VAL A 242 2.91 -14.06 -12.37
N LEU A 243 2.19 -12.96 -12.26
CA LEU A 243 2.62 -11.74 -11.57
C LEU A 243 1.81 -11.54 -10.29
N TYR A 244 2.43 -10.88 -9.33
CA TYR A 244 1.82 -10.55 -8.04
C TYR A 244 1.79 -9.03 -7.86
N ALA A 245 0.61 -8.48 -7.58
CA ALA A 245 0.41 -7.05 -7.51
C ALA A 245 0.70 -6.49 -6.12
N LEU A 246 1.79 -5.72 -5.97
CA LEU A 246 2.04 -4.97 -4.74
C LEU A 246 1.08 -3.79 -4.56
N SER A 247 0.55 -3.23 -5.65
CA SER A 247 -0.35 -2.08 -5.66
C SER A 247 -1.74 -2.47 -6.12
N PRO A 248 -2.79 -1.67 -5.83
CA PRO A 248 -4.11 -1.88 -6.43
C PRO A 248 -4.03 -1.82 -7.96
N LEU A 249 -4.74 -2.72 -8.65
CA LEU A 249 -4.77 -2.77 -10.11
C LEU A 249 -6.02 -2.06 -10.65
N LEU A 250 -5.82 -1.16 -11.60
CA LEU A 250 -6.89 -0.45 -12.29
C LEU A 250 -7.06 -1.01 -13.70
N SER A 251 -8.31 -1.17 -14.13
CA SER A 251 -8.61 -1.43 -15.54
C SER A 251 -8.47 -0.13 -16.32
N SER A 252 -7.63 -0.10 -17.35
CA SER A 252 -7.32 1.11 -18.12
C SER A 252 -8.50 1.65 -18.93
N ARG A 253 -9.58 0.89 -19.08
CA ARG A 253 -10.73 1.25 -19.94
C ARG A 253 -11.56 2.43 -19.42
N ASP A 254 -11.49 2.76 -18.12
CA ASP A 254 -12.45 3.68 -17.48
C ASP A 254 -11.84 4.94 -16.84
N VAL A 255 -10.53 5.22 -17.00
CA VAL A 255 -9.87 6.28 -16.20
C VAL A 255 -9.31 7.42 -17.06
N ILE A 256 -10.09 8.50 -17.18
CA ILE A 256 -9.71 9.74 -17.90
C ILE A 256 -8.74 10.61 -17.07
N SER A 257 -8.69 10.44 -15.73
CA SER A 257 -7.80 11.19 -14.83
C SER A 257 -7.18 10.27 -13.77
N SER A 258 -6.14 9.53 -14.16
CA SER A 258 -5.39 8.68 -13.24
C SER A 258 -4.21 9.45 -12.66
N PRO A 259 -3.93 9.37 -11.34
CA PRO A 259 -2.64 9.83 -10.80
C PRO A 259 -1.46 8.96 -11.24
N TYR A 260 -1.73 7.88 -11.96
CA TYR A 260 -0.74 6.93 -12.45
C TYR A 260 -0.49 7.18 -13.94
N PRO A 261 0.74 6.99 -14.41
CA PRO A 261 1.05 7.12 -15.83
C PRO A 261 0.32 6.03 -16.63
N THR A 262 -0.16 6.37 -17.83
CA THR A 262 -0.87 5.42 -18.70
C THR A 262 0.08 4.40 -19.33
N GLU A 263 1.31 4.82 -19.62
CA GLU A 263 2.39 3.98 -20.13
C GLU A 263 3.70 4.43 -19.46
N MET A 264 4.53 3.48 -19.02
CA MET A 264 5.84 3.78 -18.42
C MET A 264 7.01 3.13 -19.16
N CYS A 265 6.75 2.08 -19.93
CA CYS A 265 7.77 1.25 -20.54
C CYS A 265 7.30 0.76 -21.91
N SER A 266 8.24 0.48 -22.80
CA SER A 266 8.00 -0.04 -24.15
C SER A 266 7.51 -1.50 -24.17
N GLY A 267 7.54 -2.20 -23.04
CA GLY A 267 7.01 -3.56 -22.90
C GLY A 267 5.50 -3.55 -22.70
N LYS A 268 4.77 -4.27 -23.55
CA LYS A 268 3.33 -4.51 -23.40
C LYS A 268 3.14 -5.93 -22.87
N LEU A 269 2.52 -6.05 -21.70
CA LEU A 269 2.04 -7.33 -21.17
C LEU A 269 0.54 -7.45 -21.48
N LEU A 270 0.15 -8.56 -22.08
CA LEU A 270 -1.26 -8.87 -22.29
C LEU A 270 -1.78 -9.56 -21.02
N VAL A 271 -2.60 -8.87 -20.24
CA VAL A 271 -3.25 -9.45 -19.07
C VAL A 271 -4.40 -10.36 -19.53
N ASP A 272 -4.28 -11.66 -19.24
CA ASP A 272 -5.29 -12.68 -19.54
C ASP A 272 -6.34 -12.74 -18.41
N ARG A 273 -5.87 -12.94 -17.17
CA ARG A 273 -6.73 -13.14 -16.00
C ARG A 273 -6.18 -12.43 -14.77
N VAL A 274 -7.09 -11.98 -13.89
CA VAL A 274 -6.74 -11.39 -12.59
C VAL A 274 -7.56 -12.10 -11.51
N TYR A 275 -6.87 -12.72 -10.57
CA TYR A 275 -7.44 -13.35 -9.39
C TYR A 275 -7.26 -12.43 -8.19
N GLY A 276 -8.37 -12.01 -7.58
CA GLY A 276 -8.34 -11.10 -6.45
C GLY A 276 -9.73 -10.61 -6.07
N ARG A 277 -9.80 -9.84 -4.97
CA ARG A 277 -11.04 -9.15 -4.59
C ARG A 277 -11.04 -7.74 -5.17
N MET A 278 -12.17 -7.32 -5.73
CA MET A 278 -12.37 -5.92 -6.10
C MET A 278 -12.65 -5.05 -4.87
N THR A 279 -12.25 -3.79 -4.94
CA THR A 279 -12.53 -2.77 -3.92
C THR A 279 -12.75 -1.41 -4.57
N SER A 280 -13.29 -0.48 -3.78
CA SER A 280 -13.34 0.94 -4.12
C SER A 280 -12.07 1.60 -3.61
N LEU A 281 -11.19 2.01 -4.53
CA LEU A 281 -9.98 2.76 -4.25
C LEU A 281 -10.30 4.25 -4.13
N HIS A 282 -10.18 4.80 -2.93
CA HIS A 282 -10.23 6.25 -2.73
C HIS A 282 -8.90 6.87 -3.11
N CYS A 283 -8.88 7.73 -4.14
CA CYS A 283 -7.64 8.32 -4.65
C CYS A 283 -7.15 9.55 -3.87
N GLY A 284 -7.81 9.92 -2.76
CA GLY A 284 -7.41 10.99 -1.87
C GLY A 284 -7.89 12.38 -2.30
N TRP A 285 -7.17 13.41 -1.86
CA TRP A 285 -7.47 14.82 -2.14
C TRP A 285 -6.32 15.45 -2.92
N ASP A 286 -6.63 16.23 -3.95
CA ASP A 286 -5.66 17.07 -4.61
C ASP A 286 -5.56 18.42 -3.89
N MET A 287 -4.45 18.63 -3.19
CA MET A 287 -4.19 19.86 -2.43
C MET A 287 -4.02 21.09 -3.33
N MET A 288 -3.55 20.92 -4.57
CA MET A 288 -3.30 22.05 -5.49
C MET A 288 -4.61 22.58 -6.08
N SER A 289 -5.51 21.68 -6.49
CA SER A 289 -6.83 22.06 -7.01
C SER A 289 -7.91 22.18 -5.94
N ASN A 290 -7.59 21.79 -4.70
CA ASN A 290 -8.51 21.67 -3.56
C ASN A 290 -9.77 20.87 -3.90
N LYS A 291 -9.58 19.71 -4.55
CA LYS A 291 -10.67 18.83 -4.99
C LYS A 291 -10.45 17.40 -4.54
N GLU A 292 -11.55 16.70 -4.27
CA GLU A 292 -11.51 15.26 -4.08
C GLU A 292 -11.16 14.55 -5.40
N ARG A 293 -10.29 13.55 -5.32
CA ARG A 293 -9.98 12.69 -6.47
C ARG A 293 -11.06 11.62 -6.61
N PRO A 294 -11.35 11.14 -7.83
CA PRO A 294 -12.40 10.15 -8.04
C PRO A 294 -12.15 8.87 -7.23
N THR A 295 -13.23 8.19 -6.87
CA THR A 295 -13.15 6.82 -6.36
C THR A 295 -13.17 5.86 -7.53
N LEU A 296 -12.20 4.96 -7.61
CA LEU A 296 -12.03 4.03 -8.73
C LEU A 296 -12.28 2.59 -8.27
N LYS A 297 -12.83 1.75 -9.14
CA LYS A 297 -12.88 0.31 -8.89
C LYS A 297 -11.53 -0.31 -9.23
N ALA A 298 -10.94 -1.01 -8.27
CA ALA A 298 -9.61 -1.62 -8.43
C ALA A 298 -9.60 -3.04 -7.85
N SER A 299 -8.75 -3.91 -8.38
CA SER A 299 -8.41 -5.15 -7.68
C SER A 299 -7.49 -4.81 -6.52
N ASN A 300 -7.72 -5.43 -5.36
CA ASN A 300 -6.91 -5.19 -4.16
C ASN A 300 -5.43 -5.54 -4.39
N PRO A 301 -4.51 -4.91 -3.63
CA PRO A 301 -3.14 -5.41 -3.53
C PRO A 301 -3.11 -6.88 -3.12
N GLY A 302 -2.09 -7.60 -3.59
CA GLY A 302 -1.94 -9.03 -3.45
C GLY A 302 -2.67 -9.85 -4.52
N SER A 303 -3.38 -9.19 -5.45
CA SER A 303 -4.00 -9.89 -6.58
C SER A 303 -2.95 -10.59 -7.44
N VAL A 304 -3.31 -11.76 -7.96
CA VAL A 304 -2.46 -12.57 -8.85
C VAL A 304 -2.92 -12.34 -10.28
N ILE A 305 -1.98 -12.06 -11.17
CA ILE A 305 -2.22 -11.75 -12.58
C ILE A 305 -1.58 -12.85 -13.41
N VAL A 306 -2.30 -13.35 -14.41
CA VAL A 306 -1.75 -14.19 -15.47
C VAL A 306 -1.63 -13.33 -16.71
N ALA A 307 -0.41 -13.19 -17.24
CA ALA A 307 -0.11 -12.37 -18.40
C ALA A 307 0.69 -13.16 -19.46
N ARG A 308 0.69 -12.64 -20.69
CA ARG A 308 1.45 -13.14 -21.84
C ARG A 308 2.23 -12.01 -22.50
#